data_AF-A0A662SFS5-F1
#
_entry.id   AF-A0A662SFS5-F1
#
_cell.length_a   1.000
_cell.length_b   1.000
_cell.length_c   1.000
_cell.angle_alpha   90.00
_cell.angle_beta   90.00
_cell.angle_gamma   90.00
#
_symmetry.space_group_name_H-M   'P 1'
#
loop_
_entity.id
_entity.type
_entity.pdbx_description
1 polymer ?
#
loop_
_entity_poly.entity_id
_entity_poly.type
_entity_poly.pdbx_seq_one_letter_code
_entity_poly.pdbx_strand_id
1 'polypeptide(L)' 'YVLYFYVNSYEISVFPDGRAIIKGTTEENVARSLYSKYIGI' A
#
# COMPACT_ATOMS: atom_id res chain seq x y z
N TYR A 1 -0.13 -8.81 13.55
CA TYR A 1 1.12 -8.67 12.78
C TYR A 1 0.87 -7.67 11.66
N VAL A 2 1.78 -6.72 11.42
CA VAL A 2 1.66 -5.72 10.34
C VAL A 2 2.74 -6.01 9.31
N LEU A 3 2.39 -6.00 8.03
CA LEU A 3 3.32 -6.20 6.94
C LEU A 3 3.81 -4.84 6.44
N TYR A 4 5.11 -4.59 6.58
CA TYR A 4 5.76 -3.40 6.04
C TYR A 4 6.61 -3.80 4.86
N PHE A 5 6.41 -3.14 3.72
CA PHE A 5 7.26 -3.35 2.56
C PHE A 5 7.41 -2.07 1.74
N TYR A 6 8.58 -1.95 1.12
CA TYR A 6 8.95 -0.80 0.30
C TYR A 6 8.95 -1.23 -1.16
N VAL A 7 8.27 -0.45 -2.02
CA VAL A 7 8.16 -0.72 -3.46
C VAL A 7 8.62 0.50 -4.22
N ASN A 8 9.74 0.39 -4.94
CA ASN A 8 10.40 1.48 -5.66
C ASN A 8 10.74 2.66 -4.71
N SER A 9 9.80 3.55 -4.45
CA SER A 9 9.92 4.68 -3.51
C SER A 9 8.66 4.88 -2.64
N TYR A 10 7.79 3.86 -2.60
CA TYR A 10 6.57 3.86 -1.82
C TYR A 10 6.74 3.01 -0.58
N GLU A 11 6.35 3.55 0.56
CA GLU A 11 6.27 2.82 1.82
C GLU A 11 4.83 2.35 2.01
N ILE A 12 4.64 1.03 2.11
CA ILE A 12 3.32 0.41 2.26
C ILE A 12 3.29 -0.34 3.58
N SER A 13 2.32 0.00 4.42
CA SER A 13 2.06 -0.64 5.71
C SER A 13 0.68 -1.28 5.67
N VAL A 14 0.61 -2.61 5.69
CA VAL A 14 -0.64 -3.37 5.59
C VAL A 14 -0.99 -3.96 6.95
N PHE A 15 -2.17 -3.58 7.42
CA PHE A 15 -2.75 -4.06 8.65
C PHE A 15 -3.60 -5.31 8.37
N PRO A 16 -3.68 -6.24 9.34
CA PRO A 16 -4.43 -7.48 9.18
C PRO A 16 -5.95 -7.27 9.15
N ASP A 17 -6.43 -6.06 9.44
CA ASP A 17 -7.84 -5.66 9.30
C ASP A 17 -8.23 -5.24 7.87
N GLY A 18 -7.27 -5.31 6.92
CA GLY A 18 -7.47 -4.91 5.53
C GLY A 18 -7.15 -3.45 5.25
N ARG A 19 -6.77 -2.66 6.25
CA ARG A 19 -6.31 -1.28 6.00
C ARG A 19 -4.87 -1.29 5.50
N ALA A 20 -4.57 -0.38 4.59
CA ALA A 20 -3.20 -0.11 4.19
C ALA A 20 -2.91 1.38 4.23
N ILE A 21 -1.71 1.72 4.67
CA ILE A 21 -1.16 3.08 4.59
C ILE A 21 -0.11 3.06 3.49
N ILE A 22 -0.30 3.88 2.46
CA ILE A 22 0.63 4.05 1.35
C ILE A 22 1.20 5.46 1.44
N LYS A 23 2.51 5.57 1.61
CA LYS A 23 3.25 6.84 1.63
C LYS A 23 4.18 6.90 0.42
N GLY A 24 4.39 8.10 -0.11
CA GLY A 24 5.27 8.35 -1.25
C GLY A 24 4.54 8.68 -2.56
N THR A 25 3.20 8.68 -2.57
CA THR A 25 2.39 9.17 -3.69
C THR A 25 1.36 10.18 -3.19
N THR A 26 1.18 11.27 -3.93
CA THR A 26 0.05 12.21 -3.80
C THR A 26 -1.08 11.88 -4.77
N GLU A 27 -0.84 10.99 -5.73
CA GLU A 27 -1.84 10.54 -6.69
C GLU A 27 -2.62 9.35 -6.14
N GLU A 28 -3.93 9.52 -6.01
CA GLU A 28 -4.85 8.48 -5.53
C GLU A 28 -4.86 7.26 -6.46
N ASN A 29 -4.80 7.46 -7.77
CA ASN A 29 -4.77 6.38 -8.75
C ASN A 29 -3.57 5.44 -8.54
N VAL A 30 -2.41 6.00 -8.24
CA VAL A 30 -1.18 5.23 -7.96
C VAL A 30 -1.33 4.46 -6.65
N ALA A 31 -1.85 5.09 -5.60
CA ALA A 31 -2.12 4.42 -4.33
C ALA A 31 -3.13 3.26 -4.50
N ARG A 32 -4.22 3.49 -5.24
CA ARG A 32 -5.24 2.47 -5.51
C ARG A 32 -4.67 1.31 -6.33
N SER A 33 -3.84 1.59 -7.33
CA SER A 33 -3.17 0.56 -8.12
C SER A 33 -2.21 -0.27 -7.27
N LEU A 34 -1.39 0.37 -6.43
CA LEU A 34 -0.50 -0.32 -5.48
C LEU A 34 -1.30 -1.19 -4.50
N TYR A 35 -2.36 -0.64 -3.90
CA TYR A 35 -3.24 -1.39 -3.01
C TYR A 35 -3.80 -2.64 -3.70
N SER A 36 -4.38 -2.48 -4.89
CA SER A 36 -4.97 -3.59 -5.65
C SER A 36 -3.92 -4.62 -6.08
N LYS A 37 -2.71 -4.16 -6.45
CA LYS A 37 -1.61 -5.02 -6.89
C LYS A 37 -1.06 -5.92 -5.78
N TYR A 38 -1.00 -5.42 -4.54
CA TYR A 38 -0.37 -6.14 -3.43
C TYR A 38 -1.35 -6.80 -2.47
N ILE A 39 -2.56 -6.25 -2.31
CA ILE A 39 -3.58 -6.79 -1.39
C ILE A 39 -4.62 -7.61 -2.15
N GLY A 40 -4.89 -7.31 -3.43
CA GLY A 40 -5.73 -8.14 -4.28
C GLY A 40 -7.20 -8.17 -3.85
N ILE A 41 -7.97 -7.16 -4.25
CA ILE A 41 -9.40 -7.28 -4.55
C ILE A 41 -9.73 -6.50 -5.81
#